data_AF-D0WEI8-F1
#
_entry.id   AF-D0WEI8-F1
#
_cell.length_a   1.000
_cell.length_b   1.000
_cell.length_c   1.000
_cell.angle_alpha   90.00
_cell.angle_beta   90.00
_cell.angle_gamma   90.00
#
_symmetry.space_group_name_H-M   'P 1'
#
loop_
_entity.id
_entity.type
_entity.pdbx_description
1 polymer ?
#
loop_
_entity_poly.entity_id
_entity_poly.type
_entity_poly.pdbx_seq_one_letter_code
_entity_poly.pdbx_strand_id
1 'polypeptide(L)'
;MPRRPRRILKRRATAAQKHRASDAGKVEHMASITKEKTQELINEFGKDANDSGSAAVQVAILTERIRNLTEHLKVHKKDHHTRRGLLMLVGKRRRLLSYIRNCDIDAYRELIKKLGIRDNL
;
A
#
# COMPACT_ATOMS: atom_id res chain seq x y z
N MET A 1 19.60 -13.48 -67.21
CA MET A 1 19.97 -12.18 -66.58
C MET A 1 19.18 -11.09 -67.27
N PRO A 2 18.34 -10.33 -66.53
CA PRO A 2 18.68 -8.93 -66.28
C PRO A 2 18.64 -8.57 -64.80
N ARG A 3 19.67 -7.86 -64.34
CA ARG A 3 19.77 -7.20 -63.03
C ARG A 3 19.09 -5.83 -63.12
N ARG A 4 18.27 -5.43 -62.14
CA ARG A 4 17.85 -4.03 -61.87
C ARG A 4 17.45 -3.87 -60.38
N PRO A 5 17.45 -2.64 -59.83
CA PRO A 5 18.38 -2.28 -58.77
C PRO A 5 17.75 -2.03 -57.39
N ARG A 6 18.62 -1.94 -56.38
CA ARG A 6 18.32 -1.55 -54.99
C ARG A 6 17.57 -0.21 -54.94
N ARG A 7 16.42 -0.17 -54.27
CA ARG A 7 15.79 1.07 -53.82
C ARG A 7 15.53 0.98 -52.31
N ILE A 8 16.41 1.64 -51.57
CA ILE A 8 16.25 1.97 -50.16
C ILE A 8 15.11 2.99 -50.09
N LEU A 9 14.04 2.69 -49.35
CA LEU A 9 13.14 3.71 -48.84
C LEU A 9 13.09 3.61 -47.31
N LYS A 10 13.66 4.65 -46.71
CA LYS A 10 13.67 4.96 -45.28
C LYS A 10 12.25 5.20 -44.75
N ARG A 11 12.13 5.06 -43.43
CA ARG A 11 11.14 5.65 -42.50
C ARG A 11 9.77 4.95 -42.51
N ARG A 12 9.17 4.59 -41.37
CA ARG A 12 9.13 5.28 -40.08
C ARG A 12 8.70 4.29 -38.99
N ALA A 13 9.29 4.45 -37.81
CA ALA A 13 8.78 3.90 -36.56
C ALA A 13 7.32 4.34 -36.32
N THR A 14 6.51 3.42 -35.83
CA THR A 14 5.69 3.60 -34.62
C THR A 14 5.01 2.26 -34.32
N ALA A 15 5.45 1.64 -33.22
CA ALA A 15 4.81 0.48 -32.64
C ALA A 15 3.43 0.92 -32.11
N ALA A 16 2.38 0.65 -32.87
CA ALA A 16 1.01 0.72 -32.38
C ALA A 16 0.70 -0.58 -31.64
N GLN A 17 1.02 -0.61 -30.35
CA GLN A 17 0.62 -1.65 -29.42
C GLN A 17 -0.90 -1.76 -29.40
N LYS A 18 -1.40 -2.80 -30.08
CA LYS A 18 -2.77 -3.26 -30.03
C LYS A 18 -2.90 -4.24 -28.85
N HIS A 19 -2.88 -3.74 -27.61
CA HIS A 19 -3.36 -4.53 -26.48
C HIS A 19 -4.87 -4.31 -26.34
N ARG A 20 -5.62 -5.08 -27.15
CA ARG A 20 -7.05 -5.27 -26.95
C ARG A 20 -7.25 -6.14 -25.72
N ALA A 21 -8.01 -5.56 -24.79
CA ALA A 21 -8.87 -6.19 -23.81
C ALA A 21 -9.15 -7.68 -24.04
N SER A 22 -8.66 -8.52 -23.13
CA SER A 22 -9.29 -9.77 -22.69
C SER A 22 -8.36 -10.49 -21.73
N ASP A 23 -8.31 -10.04 -20.47
CA ASP A 23 -8.27 -10.99 -19.35
C ASP A 23 -8.72 -10.26 -18.07
N ALA A 24 -10.03 -10.18 -17.89
CA ALA A 24 -10.65 -9.74 -16.64
C ALA A 24 -10.69 -10.88 -15.62
N GLY A 25 -9.62 -11.68 -15.56
CA GLY A 25 -9.27 -12.49 -14.40
C GLY A 25 -8.86 -11.53 -13.29
N LYS A 26 -9.84 -11.12 -12.49
CA LYS A 26 -9.69 -10.25 -11.32
C LYS A 26 -8.84 -10.98 -10.28
N VAL A 27 -7.52 -10.95 -10.46
CA VAL A 27 -6.57 -11.39 -9.43
C VAL A 27 -6.72 -10.41 -8.28
N GLU A 28 -7.41 -10.84 -7.24
CA GLU A 28 -7.62 -10.06 -6.02
C GLU A 28 -6.27 -9.74 -5.39
N HIS A 29 -5.77 -8.54 -5.66
CA HIS A 29 -4.60 -8.01 -4.98
C HIS A 29 -4.96 -7.80 -3.49
N MET A 30 -4.68 -8.81 -2.66
CA MET A 30 -4.73 -8.83 -1.18
C MET A 30 -3.87 -7.74 -0.49
N ALA A 31 -3.39 -6.73 -1.23
CA ALA A 31 -2.53 -5.64 -0.77
C ALA A 31 -3.28 -4.30 -0.73
N SER A 32 -4.46 -4.29 -0.10
CA SER A 32 -5.03 -3.37 0.89
C SER A 32 -4.72 -1.85 0.92
N ILE A 33 -3.96 -1.20 0.04
CA ILE A 33 -3.84 0.27 0.01
C ILE A 33 -3.26 0.76 -1.32
N THR A 34 -3.76 1.88 -1.85
CA THR A 34 -3.19 2.50 -3.06
C THR A 34 -1.83 3.14 -2.76
N LYS A 35 -0.96 3.21 -3.77
CA LYS A 35 0.36 3.86 -3.61
C LYS A 35 0.22 5.33 -3.21
N GLU A 36 -0.80 5.99 -3.75
CA GLU A 36 -1.17 7.37 -3.43
C GLU A 36 -1.46 7.55 -1.93
N LYS A 37 -2.37 6.74 -1.36
CA LYS A 37 -2.68 6.78 0.07
C LYS A 37 -1.46 6.47 0.94
N THR A 38 -0.57 5.59 0.49
CA THR A 38 0.66 5.31 1.24
C THR A 38 1.55 6.56 1.27
N GLN A 39 1.70 7.24 0.13
CA GLN A 39 2.52 8.44 0.02
C GLN A 39 1.93 9.61 0.83
N GLU A 40 0.60 9.76 0.84
CA GLU A 40 -0.09 10.73 1.69
C GLU A 40 0.24 10.50 3.17
N LEU A 41 0.15 9.24 3.64
CA LEU A 41 0.48 8.88 5.02
C LEU A 41 1.96 9.07 5.35
N ILE A 42 2.87 8.85 4.40
CA ILE A 42 4.30 9.14 4.58
C ILE A 42 4.51 10.64 4.73
N ASN A 43 3.85 11.45 3.91
CA ASN A 43 3.98 12.91 3.98
C ASN A 43 3.37 13.49 5.26
N GLU A 44 2.29 12.89 5.79
CA GLU A 44 1.60 13.37 6.98
C GLU A 44 2.26 12.95 8.31
N PHE A 45 2.83 11.74 8.36
CA PHE A 45 3.39 11.16 9.60
C PHE A 45 4.91 11.00 9.57
N GLY A 46 5.55 11.19 8.42
CA GLY A 46 7.01 11.14 8.27
C GLY A 46 7.66 12.44 8.69
N LYS A 47 8.92 12.37 9.13
CA LYS A 47 9.73 13.58 9.36
C LYS A 47 10.14 14.24 8.04
N ASP A 48 10.34 13.42 7.01
CA ASP A 48 10.68 13.81 5.65
C ASP A 48 9.85 13.00 4.64
N ALA A 49 9.71 13.50 3.41
CA ALA A 49 8.96 12.82 2.34
C ALA A 49 9.50 11.42 1.95
N ASN A 50 10.72 11.09 2.37
CA ASN A 50 11.36 9.79 2.18
C ASN A 50 11.38 8.92 3.45
N ASP A 51 10.85 9.40 4.57
CA ASP A 51 10.81 8.66 5.83
C ASP A 51 9.69 7.61 5.82
N SER A 52 9.92 6.54 5.06
CA SER A 52 9.03 5.36 5.03
C SER A 52 9.27 4.40 6.21
N GLY A 53 10.34 4.63 6.98
CA GLY A 53 10.84 3.71 8.00
C GLY A 53 10.42 4.05 9.42
N SER A 54 10.05 5.30 9.71
CA SER A 54 9.64 5.73 11.05
C SER A 54 8.49 4.91 11.61
N ALA A 55 8.56 4.66 12.93
CA ALA A 55 7.54 3.91 13.65
C ALA A 55 6.15 4.58 13.52
N ALA A 56 6.08 5.92 13.46
CA ALA A 56 4.83 6.65 13.29
C ALA A 56 4.17 6.38 11.93
N VAL A 57 4.95 6.45 10.86
CA VAL A 57 4.51 6.17 9.48
C VAL A 57 4.04 4.71 9.34
N GLN A 58 4.82 3.77 9.88
CA GLN A 58 4.42 2.36 9.87
C GLN A 58 3.10 2.12 10.61
N VAL A 59 2.88 2.79 11.76
CA VAL A 59 1.63 2.71 12.52
C VAL A 59 0.45 3.29 11.72
N ALA A 60 0.65 4.40 11.01
CA ALA A 60 -0.37 5.00 10.15
C ALA A 60 -0.77 4.04 9.00
N ILE A 61 0.21 3.50 8.28
CA ILE A 61 -0.02 2.53 7.19
C ILE A 61 -0.73 1.27 7.71
N LEU A 62 -0.29 0.72 8.85
CA LEU A 62 -0.91 -0.46 9.46
C LEU A 62 -2.35 -0.18 9.88
N THR A 63 -2.62 1.01 10.42
CA THR A 63 -3.97 1.41 10.82
C THR A 63 -4.92 1.41 9.63
N GLU A 64 -4.46 1.94 8.50
CA GLU A 64 -5.31 2.03 7.33
C GLU A 64 -5.52 0.67 6.64
N ARG A 65 -4.50 -0.19 6.64
CA ARG A 65 -4.67 -1.61 6.26
C ARG A 65 -5.67 -2.34 7.17
N ILE A 66 -5.60 -2.11 8.47
CA ILE A 66 -6.54 -2.69 9.45
C ILE A 66 -7.96 -2.24 9.12
N ARG A 67 -8.20 -0.94 8.85
CA ARG A 67 -9.53 -0.44 8.48
C ARG A 67 -10.07 -1.13 7.22
N ASN A 68 -9.28 -1.19 6.15
CA ASN A 68 -9.68 -1.84 4.90
C ASN A 68 -9.98 -3.35 5.09
N LEU A 69 -9.13 -4.06 5.84
CA LEU A 69 -9.36 -5.48 6.14
C LEU A 69 -10.59 -5.71 7.02
N THR A 70 -10.87 -4.80 7.96
CA THR A 70 -12.08 -4.92 8.78
C THR A 70 -13.35 -4.75 7.96
N GLU A 71 -13.35 -3.87 6.95
CA GLU A 71 -14.48 -3.72 6.02
C GLU A 71 -14.65 -4.95 5.14
N HIS A 72 -13.55 -5.48 4.60
CA HIS A 72 -13.58 -6.72 3.82
C HIS A 72 -14.16 -7.90 4.61
N LEU A 73 -13.75 -8.07 5.87
CA LEU A 73 -14.25 -9.17 6.73
C LEU A 73 -15.72 -9.01 7.15
N LYS A 74 -16.30 -7.80 7.09
CA LYS A 74 -17.75 -7.62 7.31
C LYS A 74 -18.56 -8.29 6.20
N VAL A 75 -18.06 -8.23 4.96
CA VAL A 75 -18.66 -8.89 3.79
C VAL A 75 -18.29 -10.37 3.78
N HIS A 76 -17.01 -10.70 3.95
CA HIS A 76 -16.47 -12.06 3.88
C HIS A 76 -16.26 -12.69 5.26
N LYS A 77 -17.37 -12.95 5.98
CA LYS A 77 -17.33 -13.42 7.38
C LYS A 77 -16.61 -14.75 7.60
N LYS A 78 -16.56 -15.61 6.57
CA LYS A 78 -15.93 -16.94 6.62
C LYS A 78 -14.44 -16.93 6.26
N ASP A 79 -13.86 -15.78 5.92
CA ASP A 79 -12.43 -15.71 5.63
C ASP A 79 -11.60 -15.69 6.93
N HIS A 80 -11.24 -16.88 7.38
CA HIS A 80 -10.43 -17.09 8.57
C HIS A 80 -8.94 -16.79 8.35
N HIS A 81 -8.44 -16.91 7.11
CA HIS A 81 -7.04 -16.62 6.79
C HIS A 81 -6.77 -15.13 6.88
N THR A 82 -7.65 -14.31 6.30
CA THR A 82 -7.56 -12.85 6.36
C THR A 82 -7.78 -12.34 7.78
N ARG A 83 -8.68 -12.97 8.56
CA ARG A 83 -8.84 -12.65 9.99
C ARG A 83 -7.57 -12.91 10.79
N ARG A 84 -6.86 -14.03 10.53
CA ARG A 84 -5.56 -14.30 11.16
C ARG A 84 -4.52 -13.24 10.77
N GLY A 85 -4.45 -12.87 9.49
CA GLY A 85 -3.59 -11.78 9.01
C GLY A 85 -3.88 -10.44 9.69
N LEU A 86 -5.17 -10.10 9.85
CA LEU A 86 -5.62 -8.91 10.56
C LEU A 86 -5.11 -8.89 12.01
N LEU A 87 -5.26 -10.00 12.74
CA LEU A 87 -4.78 -10.10 14.13
C LEU A 87 -3.26 -9.92 14.23
N MET A 88 -2.49 -10.45 13.28
CA MET A 88 -1.04 -10.23 13.21
C MET A 88 -0.70 -8.75 12.99
N LEU A 89 -1.42 -8.05 12.12
CA LEU A 89 -1.23 -6.61 11.87
C LEU A 89 -1.56 -5.78 13.11
N VAL A 90 -2.64 -6.10 13.81
CA VAL A 90 -3.01 -5.45 15.08
C VAL A 90 -1.91 -5.65 16.13
N GLY A 91 -1.38 -6.88 16.25
CA GLY A 91 -0.26 -7.18 17.15
C GLY A 91 1.02 -6.40 16.80
N LYS A 92 1.38 -6.32 15.51
CA LYS A 92 2.53 -5.52 15.06
C LYS A 92 2.34 -4.04 15.38
N ARG A 93 1.15 -3.49 15.13
CA ARG A 93 0.83 -2.09 15.47
C ARG A 93 0.94 -1.84 16.98
N ARG A 94 0.45 -2.76 17.82
CA ARG A 94 0.57 -2.66 19.28
C ARG A 94 2.03 -2.55 19.72
N ARG A 95 2.92 -3.40 19.19
CA ARG A 95 4.35 -3.37 19.52
C ARG A 95 5.03 -2.06 19.12
N LEU A 96 4.70 -1.53 17.94
CA LEU A 96 5.23 -0.23 17.49
C LEU A 96 4.75 0.92 18.37
N LEU A 97 3.47 0.91 18.77
CA LEU A 97 2.93 1.89 19.70
C LEU A 97 3.60 1.81 21.08
N SER A 98 3.86 0.61 21.61
CA SER A 98 4.65 0.43 22.84
C SER A 98 6.06 0.99 22.71
N TYR A 99 6.72 0.77 21.57
CA TYR A 99 8.05 1.31 21.30
C TYR A 99 8.05 2.85 21.30
N ILE A 100 7.13 3.48 20.56
CA ILE A 100 7.01 4.95 20.51
C ILE A 100 6.75 5.49 21.91
N ARG A 101 5.82 4.89 22.68
CA ARG A 101 5.52 5.30 24.06
C ARG A 101 6.75 5.29 24.97
N ASN A 102 7.62 4.29 24.83
CA ASN A 102 8.84 4.16 25.64
C ASN A 102 9.92 5.16 25.23
N CYS A 103 9.96 5.57 23.96
CA CYS A 103 10.92 6.54 23.45
C CYS A 103 10.47 7.98 23.70
N ASP A 104 9.21 8.28 23.40
CA ASP A 104 8.62 9.62 23.46
C ASP A 104 7.11 9.50 23.72
N ILE A 105 6.70 9.86 24.93
CA ILE A 105 5.32 9.77 25.38
C ILE A 105 4.41 10.81 24.73
N ASP A 106 4.95 11.97 24.37
CA ASP A 106 4.17 13.06 23.78
C ASP A 106 3.89 12.77 22.31
N ALA A 107 4.90 12.30 21.57
CA ALA A 107 4.72 11.80 20.21
C ALA A 107 3.71 10.64 20.15
N TYR A 108 3.75 9.72 21.14
CA TYR A 108 2.75 8.66 21.26
C TYR A 108 1.33 9.21 21.44
N ARG A 109 1.13 10.16 22.35
CA ARG A 109 -0.18 10.78 22.64
C ARG A 109 -0.74 11.52 21.43
N GLU A 110 0.09 12.24 20.70
CA GLU A 110 -0.31 12.91 19.46
C GLU A 110 -0.71 11.91 18.38
N LEU A 111 0.08 10.84 18.22
CA LEU A 111 -0.16 9.82 17.20
C LEU A 111 -1.47 9.08 17.43
N ILE A 112 -1.76 8.65 18.67
CA ILE A 112 -3.02 7.95 18.98
C ILE A 112 -4.25 8.87 18.79
N LYS A 113 -4.11 10.17 19.10
CA LYS A 113 -5.17 11.17 18.90
C LYS A 113 -5.44 11.37 17.40
N LYS A 114 -4.39 11.58 16.60
CA LYS A 114 -4.50 11.75 15.14
C LYS A 114 -5.13 10.52 14.47
N LEU A 115 -4.72 9.32 14.87
CA LEU A 115 -5.20 8.08 14.26
C LEU A 115 -6.52 7.54 14.85
N GLY A 116 -7.03 8.13 15.94
CA GLY A 116 -8.24 7.69 16.64
C GLY A 116 -8.10 6.28 17.23
N ILE A 117 -6.90 5.90 17.68
CA ILE A 117 -6.65 4.57 18.25
C ILE A 117 -6.96 4.59 19.74
N ARG A 118 -7.76 3.64 20.21
CA ARG A 118 -8.03 3.47 21.64
C ARG A 118 -6.79 2.91 22.34
N ASP A 119 -6.35 3.60 23.38
CA ASP A 119 -5.27 3.15 24.25
C ASP A 119 -5.80 2.05 25.19
N ASN A 120 -5.62 0.80 24.78
CA ASN A 120 -5.88 -0.39 25.59
C ASN A 120 -4.55 -1.11 25.93
N LEU A 121 -3.44 -0.36 25.98
CA LEU A 121 -2.11 -0.93 26.03
C LEU A 121 -1.76 -1.49 27.41
#